data_AF-A0A507EPC5-F1
#
_entry.id   AF-A0A507EPC5-F1
#
_cell.length_a   1.000
_cell.length_b   1.000
_cell.length_c   1.000
_cell.angle_alpha   90.00
_cell.angle_beta   90.00
_cell.angle_gamma   90.00
#
_symmetry.space_group_name_H-M   'P 1'
#
loop_
_entity.id
_entity.type
_entity.pdbx_description
1 polymer ?
#
loop_
_entity_poly.entity_id
_entity_poly.type
_entity_poly.pdbx_seq_one_letter_code
_entity_poly.pdbx_strand_id
1 'polypeptide(L)'
;MSASPIPHPTTILLIRHAEKLPWSSGMAPTALQKSEYVDTHVLSPKGYERAQALAAYFLHREEILQLLERRPWGAVVAQNVDEVGGWGLSLRPKETVEPLAKALEPLKVPFHLYTKSSLPSLVQLLRSGLYKDRTVLISWAHQQLPDLVKALGVPDDKVPKWNKKRFDVTWVVDFDGKGGVEFRQVPQRLLYGDEDGVMEVGKKK
;
A
#
# COMPACT_ATOMS: atom_id res chain seq x y z
N MET A 1 -13.25 -8.62 -18.39
CA MET A 1 -13.37 -7.18 -18.75
C MET A 1 -12.78 -6.39 -17.59
N SER A 2 -11.84 -5.48 -17.84
CA SER A 2 -11.26 -4.64 -16.79
C SER A 2 -12.32 -3.70 -16.23
N ALA A 3 -12.25 -3.37 -14.93
CA ALA A 3 -13.22 -2.47 -14.31
C ALA A 3 -13.09 -1.06 -14.91
N SER A 4 -14.20 -0.33 -15.03
CA SER A 4 -14.12 1.09 -15.40
C SER A 4 -13.43 1.90 -14.29
N PRO A 5 -12.64 2.94 -14.62
CA PRO A 5 -12.06 3.85 -13.63
C PRO A 5 -13.09 4.41 -12.65
N ILE A 6 -12.63 4.84 -11.46
CA ILE A 6 -13.48 5.50 -10.47
C ILE A 6 -14.12 6.75 -11.11
N PRO A 7 -15.45 6.94 -11.02
CA PRO A 7 -16.15 8.03 -11.70
C PRO A 7 -16.10 9.36 -10.93
N HIS A 8 -15.12 9.52 -10.04
CA HIS A 8 -14.91 10.73 -9.25
C HIS A 8 -13.41 11.06 -9.25
N PRO A 9 -13.04 12.35 -9.20
CA PRO A 9 -11.64 12.71 -9.02
C PRO A 9 -11.15 12.23 -7.66
N THR A 10 -10.17 11.34 -7.62
CA THR A 10 -9.65 10.76 -6.38
C THR A 10 -8.19 10.36 -6.60
N THR A 11 -7.33 10.58 -5.59
CA THR A 11 -5.96 10.05 -5.58
C THR A 11 -5.91 8.86 -4.63
N ILE A 12 -5.40 7.72 -5.09
CA ILE A 12 -5.14 6.56 -4.23
C ILE A 12 -3.63 6.32 -4.17
N LEU A 13 -3.08 6.37 -2.97
CA LEU A 13 -1.70 5.99 -2.69
C LEU A 13 -1.74 4.56 -2.15
N LEU A 14 -0.94 3.65 -2.71
CA LEU A 14 -0.85 2.28 -2.23
C LEU A 14 0.58 1.93 -1.86
N ILE A 15 0.74 1.35 -0.69
CA ILE A 15 1.98 0.75 -0.23
C ILE A 15 1.69 -0.68 0.24
N ARG A 16 2.70 -1.52 0.20
CA ARG A 16 2.67 -2.76 0.98
C ARG A 16 3.12 -2.48 2.42
N HIS A 17 2.85 -3.44 3.30
CA HIS A 17 3.45 -3.43 4.62
C HIS A 17 4.99 -3.39 4.59
N ALA A 18 5.60 -2.74 5.56
CA ALA A 18 7.04 -2.66 5.75
C ALA A 18 7.67 -4.03 6.14
N GLU A 19 8.98 -4.06 6.33
CA GLU A 19 9.77 -5.27 6.46
C GLU A 19 9.30 -6.18 7.59
N LYS A 20 9.05 -7.45 7.25
CA LYS A 20 8.91 -8.55 8.22
C LYS A 20 10.27 -9.00 8.72
N LEU A 21 10.30 -9.77 9.81
CA LEU A 21 11.54 -10.34 10.36
C LEU A 21 12.37 -10.97 9.24
N PRO A 22 13.59 -10.46 8.98
CA PRO A 22 14.48 -11.09 8.03
C PRO A 22 14.95 -12.43 8.61
N TRP A 23 15.35 -13.34 7.74
CA TRP A 23 16.18 -14.46 8.15
C TRP A 23 17.47 -13.91 8.73
N SER A 24 17.98 -14.53 9.80
CA SER A 24 19.01 -14.00 10.73
C SER A 24 20.32 -13.52 10.09
N SER A 25 20.54 -13.71 8.79
CA SER A 25 21.79 -13.36 8.11
C SER A 25 21.63 -12.93 6.64
N GLY A 26 20.40 -12.65 6.16
CA GLY A 26 20.18 -12.30 4.75
C GLY A 26 20.46 -13.44 3.75
N MET A 27 20.99 -14.57 4.20
CA MET A 27 21.09 -15.81 3.46
C MET A 27 19.71 -16.46 3.32
N ALA A 28 19.49 -17.13 2.19
CA ALA A 28 18.31 -17.98 2.05
C ALA A 28 18.39 -19.07 3.13
N PRO A 29 17.35 -19.22 3.97
CA PRO A 29 17.37 -20.18 5.06
C PRO A 29 17.45 -21.62 4.51
N THR A 30 18.14 -22.49 5.26
CA THR A 30 18.10 -23.93 5.04
C THR A 30 16.67 -24.47 5.20
N ALA A 31 16.42 -25.70 4.75
CA ALA A 31 15.12 -26.34 4.95
C ALA A 31 14.73 -26.41 6.44
N LEU A 32 15.69 -26.70 7.32
CA LEU A 32 15.50 -26.75 8.77
C LEU A 32 15.16 -25.36 9.36
N GLN A 33 15.90 -24.33 8.96
CA GLN A 33 15.60 -22.97 9.39
C GLN A 33 14.22 -22.51 8.94
N LYS A 34 13.75 -22.96 7.76
CA LYS A 34 12.38 -22.70 7.32
C LYS A 34 11.33 -23.41 8.18
N SER A 35 11.59 -24.66 8.59
CA SER A 35 10.64 -25.40 9.46
C SER A 35 10.56 -24.84 10.87
N GLU A 36 11.62 -24.19 11.35
CA GLU A 36 11.68 -23.58 12.69
C GLU A 36 11.21 -22.11 12.70
N TYR A 37 10.93 -21.53 11.53
CA TYR A 37 10.52 -20.14 11.43
C TYR A 37 9.12 -19.91 11.99
N VAL A 38 9.07 -19.12 13.05
CA VAL A 38 7.81 -18.62 13.60
C VAL A 38 7.54 -17.26 12.98
N ASP A 39 6.51 -17.17 12.14
CA ASP A 39 6.01 -15.89 11.64
C ASP A 39 5.28 -15.17 12.78
N THR A 40 5.89 -14.13 13.34
CA THR A 40 5.29 -13.32 14.41
C THR A 40 4.16 -12.41 13.92
N HIS A 41 3.93 -12.34 12.59
CA HIS A 41 2.89 -11.53 11.97
C HIS A 41 2.95 -10.00 12.24
N VAL A 42 4.06 -9.54 12.83
CA VAL A 42 4.38 -8.12 13.07
C VAL A 42 5.60 -7.66 12.26
N LEU A 43 5.86 -6.36 12.25
CA LEU A 43 7.02 -5.76 11.63
C LEU A 43 8.33 -6.18 12.34
N SER A 44 9.41 -6.20 11.56
CA SER A 44 10.77 -6.26 12.09
C SER A 44 11.22 -4.89 12.62
N PRO A 45 12.37 -4.80 13.32
CA PRO A 45 12.97 -3.51 13.66
C PRO A 45 13.15 -2.60 12.44
N LYS A 46 13.67 -3.13 11.32
CA LYS A 46 13.77 -2.39 10.04
C LYS A 46 12.40 -1.94 9.52
N GLY A 47 11.37 -2.77 9.72
CA GLY A 47 10.00 -2.45 9.32
C GLY A 47 9.42 -1.28 10.12
N TYR A 48 9.64 -1.25 11.43
CA TYR A 48 9.25 -0.12 12.27
C TYR A 48 10.04 1.15 11.94
N GLU A 49 11.34 1.04 11.61
CA GLU A 49 12.15 2.15 11.11
C GLU A 49 11.54 2.73 9.83
N ARG A 50 11.19 1.88 8.85
CA ARG A 50 10.49 2.32 7.63
C ARG A 50 9.14 2.95 7.94
N ALA A 51 8.35 2.39 8.86
CA ALA A 51 7.05 2.93 9.23
C ALA A 51 7.15 4.37 9.76
N GLN A 52 8.18 4.67 10.55
CA GLN A 52 8.47 6.04 10.99
C GLN A 52 8.92 6.93 9.82
N ALA A 53 9.82 6.45 8.97
CA ALA A 53 10.28 7.18 7.79
C ALA A 53 9.14 7.49 6.80
N LEU A 54 8.16 6.58 6.68
CA LEU A 54 6.96 6.78 5.86
C LEU A 54 6.11 7.95 6.35
N ALA A 55 6.03 8.18 7.67
CA ALA A 55 5.33 9.35 8.19
C ALA A 55 5.97 10.65 7.68
N ALA A 56 7.30 10.77 7.78
CA ALA A 56 8.02 11.93 7.25
C ALA A 56 7.89 12.03 5.71
N TYR A 57 7.98 10.91 5.00
CA TYR A 57 7.79 10.85 3.54
C TYR A 57 6.44 11.43 3.13
N PHE A 58 5.34 10.95 3.71
CA PHE A 58 4.00 11.39 3.31
C PHE A 58 3.64 12.81 3.76
N LEU A 59 4.35 13.35 4.76
CA LEU A 59 4.10 14.69 5.30
C LEU A 59 5.01 15.77 4.70
N HIS A 60 6.16 15.40 4.12
CA HIS A 60 7.20 16.38 3.77
C HIS A 60 7.87 16.19 2.41
N ARG A 61 7.68 15.06 1.72
CA ARG A 61 8.27 14.91 0.38
C ARG A 61 7.53 15.73 -0.66
N GLU A 62 8.27 16.50 -1.42
CA GLU A 62 7.73 17.42 -2.44
C GLU A 62 6.79 16.71 -3.42
N GLU A 63 7.18 15.52 -3.91
CA GLU A 63 6.38 14.75 -4.86
C GLU A 63 5.04 14.26 -4.29
N ILE A 64 4.94 14.15 -2.96
CA ILE A 64 3.71 13.83 -2.24
C ILE A 64 2.93 15.09 -1.90
N LEU A 65 3.60 16.15 -1.46
CA LEU A 65 2.97 17.42 -1.15
C LEU A 65 2.23 17.99 -2.37
N GLN A 66 2.82 17.91 -3.56
CA GLN A 66 2.16 18.31 -4.81
C GLN A 66 0.86 17.53 -5.09
N LEU A 67 0.80 16.25 -4.71
CA LEU A 67 -0.44 15.46 -4.81
C LEU A 67 -1.49 15.92 -3.80
N LEU A 68 -1.05 16.22 -2.57
CA LEU A 68 -1.92 16.62 -1.46
C LEU A 68 -2.44 18.06 -1.61
N GLU A 69 -1.68 18.95 -2.25
CA GLU A 69 -2.14 20.29 -2.66
C GLU A 69 -3.29 20.20 -3.65
N ARG A 70 -3.21 19.27 -4.61
CA ARG A 70 -4.31 19.01 -5.56
C ARG A 70 -5.51 18.37 -4.89
N ARG A 71 -5.29 17.39 -4.02
CA ARG A 71 -6.35 16.68 -3.28
C ARG A 71 -5.90 16.37 -1.85
N PRO A 72 -6.45 17.04 -0.84
CA PRO A 72 -6.04 16.83 0.55
C PRO A 72 -6.41 15.44 1.05
N TRP A 73 -5.86 15.06 2.21
CA TRP A 73 -6.16 13.79 2.86
C TRP A 73 -7.66 13.54 3.03
N GLY A 74 -8.07 12.30 2.71
CA GLY A 74 -9.41 11.77 2.92
C GLY A 74 -9.44 10.65 3.95
N ALA A 75 -8.49 9.70 3.89
CA ALA A 75 -8.36 8.62 4.86
C ALA A 75 -6.99 7.93 4.77
N VAL A 76 -6.61 7.27 5.86
CA VAL A 76 -5.63 6.20 5.87
C VAL A 76 -6.38 4.88 6.06
N VAL A 77 -6.05 3.88 5.26
CA VAL A 77 -6.66 2.56 5.29
C VAL A 77 -5.57 1.50 5.41
N ALA A 78 -5.76 0.52 6.29
CA ALA A 78 -4.86 -0.61 6.40
C ALA A 78 -5.58 -1.95 6.49
N GLN A 79 -4.91 -2.99 6.01
CA GLN A 79 -5.35 -4.36 6.24
C GLN A 79 -5.26 -4.68 7.75
N ASN A 80 -6.31 -5.30 8.27
CA ASN A 80 -6.39 -5.85 9.61
C ASN A 80 -6.31 -7.39 9.59
N VAL A 81 -6.27 -7.97 10.79
CA VAL A 81 -6.30 -9.42 10.98
C VAL A 81 -7.69 -9.99 10.67
N ASP A 82 -7.73 -11.12 9.96
CA ASP A 82 -8.95 -11.93 9.80
C ASP A 82 -9.23 -12.69 11.11
N GLU A 83 -10.42 -12.53 11.69
CA GLU A 83 -10.76 -13.13 12.99
C GLU A 83 -10.93 -14.67 12.95
N VAL A 84 -11.21 -15.26 11.78
CA VAL A 84 -11.47 -16.70 11.63
C VAL A 84 -10.84 -17.26 10.35
N GLY A 85 -10.01 -18.31 10.48
CA GLY A 85 -9.63 -19.22 9.39
C GLY A 85 -8.89 -18.63 8.18
N GLY A 86 -8.42 -17.38 8.27
CA GLY A 86 -7.88 -16.64 7.14
C GLY A 86 -6.35 -16.63 7.04
N TRP A 87 -5.84 -16.46 5.82
CA TRP A 87 -4.44 -16.12 5.53
C TRP A 87 -4.07 -14.69 5.95
N GLY A 88 -5.01 -13.91 6.51
CA GLY A 88 -4.83 -12.53 6.94
C GLY A 88 -4.46 -12.40 8.41
N LEU A 89 -3.47 -13.14 8.92
CA LEU A 89 -3.03 -13.01 10.33
C LEU A 89 -2.10 -11.82 10.57
N SER A 90 -1.75 -11.06 9.53
CA SER A 90 -0.69 -10.05 9.56
C SER A 90 -1.16 -8.69 10.07
N LEU A 91 -0.60 -8.23 11.19
CA LEU A 91 -0.75 -6.86 11.70
C LEU A 91 0.12 -5.85 10.94
N ARG A 92 1.15 -6.33 10.24
CA ARG A 92 2.13 -5.50 9.52
C ARG A 92 1.53 -4.34 8.72
N PRO A 93 0.46 -4.51 7.92
CA PRO A 93 -0.08 -3.40 7.14
C PRO A 93 -0.58 -2.25 8.03
N LYS A 94 -1.24 -2.56 9.15
CA LYS A 94 -1.63 -1.60 10.18
C LYS A 94 -0.41 -0.92 10.78
N GLU A 95 0.54 -1.70 11.31
CA GLU A 95 1.74 -1.18 11.98
C GLU A 95 2.58 -0.27 11.06
N THR A 96 2.55 -0.52 9.76
CA THR A 96 3.29 0.26 8.75
C THR A 96 2.82 1.70 8.67
N VAL A 97 1.51 1.95 8.84
CA VAL A 97 0.92 3.29 8.69
C VAL A 97 0.49 3.92 9.99
N GLU A 98 0.56 3.18 11.11
CA GLU A 98 0.19 3.68 12.43
C GLU A 98 0.95 4.95 12.83
N PRO A 99 2.27 5.11 12.57
CA PRO A 99 2.96 6.38 12.82
C PRO A 99 2.39 7.56 12.03
N LEU A 100 2.06 7.36 10.75
CA LEU A 100 1.46 8.40 9.91
C LEU A 100 0.03 8.72 10.37
N ALA A 101 -0.79 7.69 10.65
CA ALA A 101 -2.15 7.88 11.12
C ALA A 101 -2.18 8.74 12.39
N LYS A 102 -1.29 8.47 13.34
CA LYS A 102 -1.11 9.28 14.55
C LYS A 102 -0.71 10.72 14.24
N ALA A 103 0.23 10.92 13.31
CA ALA A 103 0.65 12.26 12.90
C ALA A 103 -0.48 13.07 12.21
N LEU A 104 -1.45 12.40 11.60
CA LEU A 104 -2.60 13.01 10.94
C LEU A 104 -3.83 13.19 11.85
N GLU A 105 -3.81 12.70 13.10
CA GLU A 105 -4.90 12.87 14.07
C GLU A 105 -5.31 14.34 14.27
N PRO A 106 -4.39 15.33 14.39
CA PRO A 106 -4.76 16.73 14.53
C PRO A 106 -5.54 17.29 13.33
N LEU A 107 -5.38 16.67 12.15
CA LEU A 107 -6.09 17.02 10.91
C LEU A 107 -7.42 16.26 10.77
N LYS A 108 -7.79 15.43 11.75
CA LYS A 108 -9.01 14.60 11.76
C LYS A 108 -9.11 13.68 10.54
N VAL A 109 -7.97 13.21 10.01
CA VAL A 109 -7.97 12.20 8.94
C VAL A 109 -8.35 10.86 9.55
N PRO A 110 -9.42 10.20 9.06
CA PRO A 110 -9.85 8.93 9.62
C PRO A 110 -8.86 7.81 9.29
N PHE A 111 -8.67 6.89 10.25
CA PHE A 111 -7.92 5.66 10.08
C PHE A 111 -8.87 4.46 10.11
N HIS A 112 -8.98 3.76 8.98
CA HIS A 112 -9.89 2.63 8.82
C HIS A 112 -9.13 1.31 8.66
N LEU A 113 -9.71 0.25 9.23
CA LEU A 113 -9.17 -1.10 9.20
C LEU A 113 -10.13 -2.01 8.45
N TYR A 114 -9.59 -2.76 7.48
CA TYR A 114 -10.34 -3.73 6.67
C TYR A 114 -9.64 -5.08 6.72
N THR A 115 -10.40 -6.16 6.91
CA THR A 115 -9.88 -7.52 6.83
C THR A 115 -9.51 -7.89 5.40
N LYS A 116 -8.75 -8.97 5.22
CA LYS A 116 -8.34 -9.44 3.88
C LYS A 116 -9.54 -9.84 3.03
N SER A 117 -10.55 -10.41 3.68
CA SER A 117 -11.83 -10.84 3.09
C SER A 117 -12.75 -9.69 2.69
N SER A 118 -12.59 -8.50 3.28
CA SER A 118 -13.43 -7.32 2.99
C SER A 118 -12.88 -6.42 1.88
N LEU A 119 -11.87 -6.88 1.13
CA LEU A 119 -11.32 -6.15 -0.02
C LEU A 119 -12.40 -5.71 -1.04
N PRO A 120 -13.41 -6.54 -1.41
CA PRO A 120 -14.48 -6.10 -2.29
C PRO A 120 -15.28 -4.91 -1.72
N SER A 121 -15.54 -4.90 -0.42
CA SER A 121 -16.24 -3.80 0.26
C SER A 121 -15.39 -2.52 0.27
N LEU A 122 -14.08 -2.64 0.46
CA LEU A 122 -13.16 -1.51 0.32
C LEU A 122 -13.21 -0.92 -1.09
N VAL A 123 -13.16 -1.76 -2.13
CA VAL A 123 -13.30 -1.31 -3.53
C VAL A 123 -14.62 -0.58 -3.75
N GLN A 124 -15.73 -1.12 -3.26
CA GLN A 124 -17.03 -0.47 -3.37
C GLN A 124 -17.06 0.90 -2.67
N LEU A 125 -16.47 1.01 -1.47
CA LEU A 125 -16.37 2.27 -0.75
C LEU A 125 -15.55 3.31 -1.52
N LEU A 126 -14.38 2.93 -2.04
CA LEU A 126 -13.54 3.83 -2.83
C LEU A 126 -14.26 4.33 -4.09
N ARG A 127 -15.14 3.51 -4.69
CA ARG A 127 -15.94 3.88 -5.87
C ARG A 127 -17.17 4.71 -5.55
N SER A 128 -17.65 4.71 -4.31
CA SER A 128 -18.91 5.35 -3.89
C SER A 128 -18.94 6.88 -4.02
N GLY A 129 -17.78 7.52 -4.12
CA GLY A 129 -17.65 8.97 -4.12
C GLY A 129 -17.41 9.60 -2.75
N LEU A 130 -17.36 8.81 -1.66
CA LEU A 130 -17.01 9.27 -0.32
C LEU A 130 -15.70 10.08 -0.29
N TYR A 131 -14.72 9.65 -1.09
CA TYR A 131 -13.39 10.28 -1.19
C TYR A 131 -13.23 11.10 -2.47
N LYS A 132 -14.32 11.68 -2.98
CA LYS A 132 -14.26 12.64 -4.09
C LYS A 132 -13.41 13.85 -3.67
N ASP A 133 -12.51 14.25 -4.56
CA ASP A 133 -11.52 15.33 -4.41
C ASP A 133 -10.57 15.12 -3.22
N ARG A 134 -10.35 13.86 -2.82
CA ARG A 134 -9.47 13.47 -1.70
C ARG A 134 -8.37 12.50 -2.11
N THR A 135 -7.36 12.40 -1.24
CA THR A 135 -6.31 11.40 -1.28
C THR A 135 -6.50 10.34 -0.20
N VAL A 136 -6.47 9.06 -0.58
CA VAL A 136 -6.55 7.92 0.35
C VAL A 136 -5.26 7.13 0.29
N LEU A 137 -4.63 6.89 1.44
CA LEU A 137 -3.51 5.94 1.56
C LEU A 137 -4.03 4.56 1.93
N ILE A 138 -3.53 3.53 1.25
CA ILE A 138 -3.85 2.12 1.52
C ILE A 138 -2.55 1.35 1.77
N SER A 139 -2.47 0.70 2.93
CA SER A 139 -1.41 -0.25 3.28
C SER A 139 -1.95 -1.67 3.29
N TRP A 140 -1.37 -2.56 2.48
CA TRP A 140 -1.90 -3.91 2.29
C TRP A 140 -0.84 -5.01 2.13
N ALA A 141 -1.28 -6.26 2.05
CA ALA A 141 -0.45 -7.36 1.60
C ALA A 141 -0.15 -7.26 0.08
N HIS A 142 1.13 -7.37 -0.28
CA HIS A 142 1.59 -7.16 -1.65
C HIS A 142 0.92 -8.07 -2.70
N GLN A 143 0.43 -9.25 -2.32
CA GLN A 143 -0.24 -10.17 -3.24
C GLN A 143 -1.56 -9.63 -3.81
N GLN A 144 -2.26 -8.76 -3.07
CA GLN A 144 -3.57 -8.23 -3.47
C GLN A 144 -3.52 -6.81 -4.03
N LEU A 145 -2.38 -6.12 -3.93
CA LEU A 145 -2.24 -4.76 -4.46
C LEU A 145 -2.48 -4.69 -5.99
N PRO A 146 -1.96 -5.62 -6.82
CA PRO A 146 -2.26 -5.65 -8.25
C PRO A 146 -3.77 -5.81 -8.53
N ASP A 147 -4.44 -6.73 -7.85
CA ASP A 147 -5.88 -6.98 -8.06
C ASP A 147 -6.73 -5.80 -7.59
N LEU A 148 -6.32 -5.16 -6.48
CA LEU A 148 -6.96 -3.96 -5.96
C LEU A 148 -6.93 -2.82 -6.99
N VAL A 149 -5.77 -2.44 -7.54
CA VAL A 149 -5.71 -1.33 -8.50
C VAL A 149 -6.46 -1.63 -9.81
N LYS A 150 -6.46 -2.90 -10.25
CA LYS A 150 -7.26 -3.34 -11.40
C LYS A 150 -8.76 -3.21 -11.14
N ALA A 151 -9.22 -3.58 -9.95
CA ALA A 151 -10.61 -3.43 -9.54
C ALA A 151 -11.06 -1.95 -9.42
N LEU A 152 -10.11 -1.04 -9.17
CA LEU A 152 -10.36 0.41 -9.23
C LEU A 152 -10.36 0.97 -10.66
N GLY A 153 -9.91 0.17 -11.65
CA GLY A 153 -10.00 0.46 -13.08
C GLY A 153 -8.67 0.84 -13.74
N VAL A 154 -7.53 0.54 -13.12
CA VAL A 154 -6.23 0.62 -13.79
C VAL A 154 -6.12 -0.50 -14.83
N PRO A 155 -5.73 -0.21 -16.09
CA PRO A 155 -5.58 -1.23 -17.12
C PRO A 155 -4.60 -2.35 -16.75
N ASP A 156 -4.99 -3.60 -16.99
CA ASP A 156 -4.22 -4.79 -16.62
C ASP A 156 -2.79 -4.82 -17.17
N ASP A 157 -2.58 -4.26 -18.37
CA ASP A 157 -1.29 -4.16 -19.06
C ASP A 157 -0.39 -3.05 -18.51
N LYS A 158 -0.88 -2.21 -17.60
CA LYS A 158 -0.07 -1.22 -16.88
C LYS A 158 0.33 -1.66 -15.48
N VAL A 159 -0.31 -2.70 -14.93
CA VAL A 159 -0.14 -3.13 -13.53
C VAL A 159 0.92 -4.24 -13.46
N PRO A 160 2.12 -3.97 -12.91
CA PRO A 160 3.10 -5.02 -12.70
C PRO A 160 2.68 -5.94 -11.54
N LYS A 161 3.27 -7.14 -11.49
CA LYS A 161 3.22 -7.94 -10.25
C LYS A 161 4.05 -7.22 -9.19
N TRP A 162 3.58 -7.24 -7.94
CA TRP A 162 4.37 -6.68 -6.85
C TRP A 162 5.60 -7.56 -6.57
N ASN A 163 6.80 -7.03 -6.79
CA ASN A 163 8.04 -7.72 -6.47
C ASN A 163 8.15 -7.90 -4.94
N LYS A 164 8.15 -9.15 -4.46
CA LYS A 164 8.22 -9.49 -3.03
C LYS A 164 9.43 -8.91 -2.28
N LYS A 165 10.46 -8.44 -2.97
CA LYS A 165 11.63 -7.79 -2.35
C LYS A 165 11.47 -6.26 -2.17
N ARG A 166 10.56 -5.63 -2.93
CA ARG A 166 10.38 -4.18 -2.95
C ARG A 166 9.44 -3.70 -1.86
N PHE A 167 9.96 -3.17 -0.76
CA PHE A 167 9.20 -2.55 0.35
C PHE A 167 9.11 -1.02 0.24
N ASP A 168 9.74 -0.49 -0.80
CA ASP A 168 10.25 0.87 -0.97
C ASP A 168 9.55 1.61 -2.12
N VAL A 169 8.31 1.22 -2.43
CA VAL A 169 7.54 1.77 -3.56
C VAL A 169 6.15 2.19 -3.11
N THR A 170 5.77 3.40 -3.51
CA THR A 170 4.39 3.89 -3.43
C THR A 170 3.79 3.88 -4.82
N TRP A 171 2.70 3.14 -5.01
CA TRP A 171 1.89 3.26 -6.21
C TRP A 171 0.95 4.45 -6.05
N VAL A 172 0.86 5.28 -7.09
CA VAL A 172 -0.04 6.43 -7.14
C VAL A 172 -1.01 6.18 -8.27
N VAL A 173 -2.30 6.20 -7.95
CA VAL A 173 -3.39 6.12 -8.91
C VAL A 173 -4.17 7.43 -8.85
N ASP A 174 -4.14 8.21 -9.91
CA ASP A 174 -4.88 9.47 -10.04
C ASP A 174 -6.07 9.25 -10.99
N PHE A 175 -7.29 9.34 -10.45
CA PHE A 175 -8.53 9.30 -11.22
C PHE A 175 -8.99 10.73 -11.50
N ASP A 176 -9.38 11.02 -12.75
CA ASP A 176 -9.86 12.35 -13.14
C ASP A 176 -11.39 12.53 -13.00
N GLY A 177 -12.11 11.44 -12.70
CA GLY A 177 -13.57 11.39 -12.62
C GLY A 177 -14.33 11.44 -13.95
N LYS A 178 -13.62 11.50 -15.08
CA LYS A 178 -14.15 11.54 -16.44
C LYS A 178 -13.84 10.28 -17.25
N GLY A 179 -13.34 9.24 -16.58
CA GLY A 179 -12.94 7.97 -17.17
C GLY A 179 -11.43 7.86 -17.44
N GLY A 180 -10.65 8.88 -17.11
CA GLY A 180 -9.19 8.84 -17.13
C GLY A 180 -8.61 8.30 -15.82
N VAL A 181 -7.54 7.52 -15.95
CA VAL A 181 -6.73 7.04 -14.82
C VAL A 181 -5.25 7.08 -15.17
N GLU A 182 -4.46 7.70 -14.31
CA GLU A 182 -3.01 7.66 -14.34
C GLU A 182 -2.51 6.70 -13.26
N PHE A 183 -1.58 5.82 -13.63
CA PHE A 183 -0.89 4.92 -12.71
C PHE A 183 0.61 5.15 -12.82
N ARG A 184 1.24 5.45 -11.69
CA ARG A 184 2.70 5.62 -11.60
C ARG A 184 3.25 5.01 -10.32
N GLN A 185 4.53 4.67 -10.36
CA GLN A 185 5.27 4.13 -9.22
C GLN A 185 6.28 5.18 -8.75
N VAL A 186 6.30 5.46 -7.45
CA VAL A 186 7.21 6.42 -6.83
C VAL A 186 8.15 5.67 -5.89
N PRO A 187 9.45 5.60 -6.20
CA PRO A 187 10.47 5.09 -5.29
C PRO A 187 10.56 5.95 -4.03
N GLN A 188 10.34 5.33 -2.87
CA GLN A 188 10.25 6.03 -1.59
C GLN A 188 11.62 6.53 -1.13
N ARG A 189 12.68 5.72 -1.30
CA ARG A 189 14.08 6.03 -0.95
C ARG A 189 14.22 6.46 0.51
N LEU A 190 13.78 5.59 1.42
CA LEU A 190 13.70 5.87 2.86
C LEU A 190 14.86 5.27 3.64
N LEU A 191 15.21 4.02 3.31
CA LEU A 191 16.21 3.26 4.05
C LEU A 191 17.35 2.82 3.12
N TYR A 192 18.48 2.47 3.74
CA TYR A 192 19.60 1.88 3.01
C TYR A 192 19.17 0.60 2.25
N GLY A 193 19.56 0.53 0.99
CA GLY A 193 19.23 -0.55 0.07
C GLY A 193 17.90 -0.40 -0.67
N ASP A 194 17.19 0.71 -0.51
CA ASP A 194 16.04 1.06 -1.37
C ASP A 194 16.50 1.29 -2.82
N GLU A 195 15.66 0.91 -3.78
CA GLU A 195 15.96 1.00 -5.21
C GLU A 195 15.31 2.25 -5.81
N ASP A 196 16.00 2.90 -6.76
CA ASP A 196 15.46 4.05 -7.51
C ASP A 196 14.52 3.66 -8.66
N GLY A 197 14.45 2.38 -9.00
CA GLY A 197 13.70 1.87 -10.14
C GLY A 197 12.23 1.57 -9.85
N VAL A 198 11.42 1.47 -10.91
CA VAL A 198 10.04 0.98 -10.86
C VAL A 198 10.00 -0.54 -11.04
N MET A 199 8.88 -1.19 -10.67
CA MET A 199 8.66 -2.60 -11.01
C MET A 199 8.20 -2.72 -12.46
N GLU A 200 8.92 -3.49 -13.27
CA GLU A 200 8.59 -3.71 -14.68
C GLU A 200 7.29 -4.48 -14.85
N VAL A 201 6.47 -4.06 -15.80
CA VAL A 201 5.32 -4.86 -16.24
C VAL A 201 5.85 -6.04 -17.04
N GLY A 202 5.57 -7.26 -16.58
CA GLY A 202 5.97 -8.46 -17.30
C GLY A 202 5.41 -8.46 -18.72
N LYS A 203 6.26 -8.66 -19.73
CA LYS A 203 5.81 -8.82 -21.11
C LYS A 203 4.78 -9.96 -21.18
N LYS A 204 3.62 -9.71 -21.81
CA LYS A 204 2.69 -10.78 -22.16
C LYS A 204 3.47 -11.81 -22.99
N LYS A 205 3.53 -13.05 -22.50
CA LYS A 205 3.95 -14.20 -23.33
C LYS A 205 2.85 -14.48 -24.34
#